data_AF-A0A3P8MD07-F1
#
_entry.id   AF-A0A3P8MD07-F1
#
_cell.length_a   1.000
_cell.length_b   1.000
_cell.length_c   1.000
_cell.angle_alpha   90.00
_cell.angle_beta   90.00
_cell.angle_gamma   90.00
#
_symmetry.space_group_name_H-M   'P 1'
#
loop_
_entity.id
_entity.type
_entity.pdbx_description
1 polymer ?
#
loop_
_entity_poly.entity_id
_entity_poly.type
_entity_poly.pdbx_seq_one_letter_code
_entity_poly.pdbx_strand_id
1 'polypeptide(L)' 'MTPGDRVQLRDEVLSFGTVLSTDDEAVSVKLDDGRAVAVHREALVLL' A
#
# COMPACT_ATOMS: atom_id res chain seq x y z
N MET A 1 7.16 0.94 -6.80
CA MET A 1 6.28 0.10 -5.98
C MET A 1 6.72 -1.33 -6.13
N THR A 2 7.56 -1.73 -5.19
CA THR A 2 8.16 -3.03 -4.95
C THR A 2 8.03 -3.36 -3.46
N PRO A 3 8.08 -4.64 -3.05
CA PRO A 3 8.11 -5.01 -1.64
C PRO A 3 9.17 -4.23 -0.86
N GLY A 4 8.78 -3.69 0.30
CA GLY A 4 9.60 -2.81 1.14
C GLY A 4 9.40 -1.31 0.90
N ASP A 5 8.78 -0.90 -0.22
CA ASP A 5 8.49 0.51 -0.50
C ASP A 5 7.51 1.09 0.54
N ARG A 6 7.75 2.34 0.92
CA ARG A 6 6.83 3.12 1.76
C ARG A 6 5.78 3.80 0.88
N VAL A 7 4.51 3.69 1.28
CA VAL A 7 3.39 4.23 0.49
C VAL A 7 2.37 4.94 1.36
N GLN A 8 1.62 5.86 0.73
CA GLN A 8 0.41 6.48 1.27
C GLN A 8 -0.80 6.00 0.45
N LEU A 9 -1.90 5.66 1.13
CA LEU A 9 -3.19 5.37 0.48
C LEU A 9 -3.94 6.67 0.19
N ARG A 10 -4.50 6.80 -1.01
CA ARG A 10 -5.26 7.99 -1.45
C ARG A 10 -6.69 8.03 -0.89
N ASP A 11 -7.33 6.87 -0.79
CA ASP A 11 -8.76 6.78 -0.43
C ASP A 11 -9.02 6.84 1.08
N GLU A 12 -8.04 6.46 1.90
CA GLU A 12 -8.09 6.67 3.35
C GLU A 12 -7.23 7.89 3.72
N VAL A 13 -7.88 8.95 4.21
CA VAL A 13 -7.20 10.17 4.67
C VAL A 13 -6.15 9.78 5.73
N LEU A 14 -4.87 9.88 5.36
CA LEU A 14 -3.68 9.69 6.20
C LEU A 14 -3.31 8.23 6.58
N SER A 15 -3.69 7.23 5.78
CA SER A 15 -3.20 5.86 5.97
C SER A 15 -1.86 5.63 5.25
N PHE A 16 -0.83 5.29 6.03
CA PHE A 16 0.52 4.94 5.54
C PHE A 16 0.79 3.45 5.73
N GLY A 17 1.66 2.91 4.89
CA GLY A 17 2.06 1.52 5.01
C GLY A 17 3.30 1.16 4.19
N THR A 18 3.63 -0.12 4.25
CA THR A 18 4.76 -0.72 3.54
C THR A 18 4.25 -1.81 2.59
N VAL A 19 4.73 -1.81 1.35
CA VAL A 19 4.37 -2.83 0.36
C VAL A 19 4.93 -4.18 0.80
N LEU A 20 4.08 -5.20 0.85
CA LEU A 20 4.46 -6.58 1.16
C LEU A 20 4.69 -7.40 -0.11
N SER A 21 3.75 -7.30 -1.05
CA SER A 21 3.81 -7.99 -2.34
C SER A 21 3.08 -7.18 -3.41
N THR A 22 3.40 -7.47 -4.66
CA THR A 22 2.77 -6.88 -5.83
C THR A 22 2.34 -8.00 -6.76
N ASP A 23 1.05 -8.08 -7.05
CA ASP A 23 0.47 -8.94 -8.07
C ASP A 23 0.00 -8.08 -9.25
N ASP A 24 -0.37 -8.70 -10.38
CA ASP A 24 -0.74 -7.96 -11.59
C ASP A 24 -1.99 -7.06 -11.40
N GLU A 25 -2.89 -7.43 -10.49
CA GLU A 25 -4.15 -6.71 -10.26
C GLU A 25 -4.15 -5.84 -9.00
N ALA A 26 -3.31 -6.18 -8.00
CA ALA A 26 -3.35 -5.55 -6.68
C ALA A 26 -1.98 -5.49 -6.00
N VAL A 27 -1.84 -4.55 -5.07
CA VAL A 27 -0.69 -4.38 -4.20
C VAL A 27 -1.13 -4.66 -2.77
N SER A 28 -0.45 -5.60 -2.11
CA SER A 28 -0.66 -5.86 -0.69
C SER A 28 0.21 -4.93 0.13
N VAL A 29 -0.40 -4.19 1.06
CA VAL A 29 0.25 -3.20 1.91
C VAL A 29 -0.03 -3.53 3.37
N LYS A 30 1.04 -3.55 4.18
CA LYS A 30 0.91 -3.54 5.64
C LYS A 30 0.80 -2.09 6.10
N LEU A 31 -0.36 -1.73 6.62
CA LEU A 31 -0.60 -0.42 7.22
C LEU A 31 0.12 -0.31 8.57
N ASP A 32 0.38 0.92 8.98
CA ASP A 32 1.03 1.21 10.27
C ASP A 32 0.18 0.79 11.48
N ASP A 33 -1.14 0.72 11.33
CA ASP A 33 -2.06 0.21 12.34
C ASP A 33 -1.98 -1.32 12.51
N GLY A 34 -1.15 -1.99 11.71
CA GLY A 34 -0.91 -3.43 11.74
C GLY A 34 -1.80 -4.24 10.80
N ARG A 35 -2.81 -3.65 10.16
CA ARG A 35 -3.66 -4.33 9.18
C ARG A 35 -2.90 -4.56 7.87
N ALA A 36 -3.28 -5.61 7.16
CA ALA A 36 -2.88 -5.82 5.78
C ALA A 36 -4.08 -5.56 4.87
N VAL A 37 -3.88 -4.77 3.81
CA VAL A 37 -4.91 -4.45 2.83
C VAL A 37 -4.40 -4.69 1.42
N ALA A 38 -5.27 -5.17 0.53
CA ALA A 38 -5.00 -5.27 -0.89
C ALA A 38 -5.67 -4.09 -1.60
N VAL A 39 -4.89 -3.30 -2.34
CA VAL A 39 -5.39 -2.11 -3.04
C VAL A 39 -4.86 -2.06 -4.45
N HIS A 40 -5.59 -1.42 -5.36
CA HIS A 40 -5.08 -1.16 -6.69
C HIS A 40 -3.88 -0.21 -6.62
N ARG A 41 -2.92 -0.41 -7.53
CA ARG A 41 -1.68 0.40 -7.58
C ARG A 41 -1.96 1.91 -7.69
N GLU A 42 -3.05 2.26 -8.36
CA GLU A 42 -3.49 3.64 -8.60
C GLU A 42 -3.92 4.38 -7.33
N ALA A 43 -4.34 3.63 -6.31
CA ALA A 43 -4.73 4.14 -5.01
C ALA A 43 -3.52 4.43 -4.10
N LEU A 44 -2.30 4.13 -4.54
CA LEU A 44 -1.07 4.31 -3.78
C LEU A 44 -0.23 5.49 -4.30
N VAL A 45 0.45 6.16 -3.38
CA VAL A 45 1.49 7.16 -3.66
C VAL A 45 2.78 6.67 -3.03
N LEU A 46 3.85 6.60 -3.84
CA LEU A 46 5.19 6.27 -3.36
C LEU A 46 5.80 7.47 -2.63
N LEU A 47 6.41 7.22 -1.46
CA LEU A 47 7.05 8.23 -0.62
C LEU A 47 8.58 8.20 -0.73
#